data_AF-A0A813M0X3-F1
#
_entry.id   AF-A0A813M0X3-F1
#
_cell.length_a   1.000
_cell.length_b   1.000
_cell.length_c   1.000
_cell.angle_alpha   90.00
_cell.angle_beta   90.00
_cell.angle_gamma   90.00
#
_symmetry.space_group_name_H-M   'P 1'
#
loop_
_entity.id
_entity.type
_entity.pdbx_description
1 polymer ?
#
loop_
_entity_poly.entity_id
_entity_poly.type
_entity_poly.pdbx_seq_one_letter_code
_entity_poly.pdbx_strand_id
1 'polypeptide(L)'
;MAGNSSSEALVFEADAQVMALTAVGWDAFLERKGSTGAAGQAIFKDIFQSEPMMKELFKKDISVRFMMGVKLLLEAHENRAELGLRAEKLALQHVSVAMSRFHVDVFKLSIVRVVQAELGDAMPAPFSEGIGALLVFMGSVCRSTRQLYKNRFDILSSSWKIVKGGHALDETQVRAMLEDENGEQDSESPASVARPEETNKRGKEAAAPTNEANMSHEARTNRMRLSDIQVPRTYNEMFRFNASVMGFEGKAWMDDVLESFDDMVTNAASPTRLQEECKVLALCLGLQRGGWP
;
A
#
# COMPACT_ATOMS: atom_id res chain seq x y z
N MET A 1 0.63 25.43 18.50
CA MET A 1 2.10 25.51 18.43
C MET A 1 2.53 24.79 17.17
N ALA A 2 3.27 25.50 16.32
CA ALA A 2 3.64 25.06 14.99
C ALA A 2 4.61 23.87 15.06
N GLY A 3 4.17 22.72 14.55
CA GLY A 3 5.05 21.62 14.15
C GLY A 3 5.41 21.81 12.69
N ASN A 4 6.31 22.76 12.43
CA ASN A 4 6.89 23.00 11.12
C ASN A 4 8.27 22.34 11.13
N SER A 5 8.36 21.05 10.79
CA SER A 5 9.62 20.39 10.46
C SER A 5 9.40 19.33 9.38
N SER A 6 10.12 19.51 8.27
CA SER A 6 10.37 18.52 7.22
C SER A 6 9.34 18.38 6.09
N SER A 7 8.69 19.48 5.69
CA SER A 7 8.38 19.68 4.26
C SER A 7 9.58 20.43 3.65
N GLU A 8 10.70 19.74 3.48
CA GLU A 8 11.64 20.15 2.44
C GLU A 8 10.82 20.14 1.16
N ALA A 9 10.41 21.33 0.70
CA ALA A 9 9.49 21.45 -0.44
C ALA A 9 10.09 20.60 -1.56
N LEU A 10 9.37 19.58 -2.03
CA LEU A 10 9.82 18.77 -3.15
C LEU A 10 9.94 19.70 -4.36
N VAL A 11 11.12 20.28 -4.54
CA VAL A 11 11.38 21.28 -5.56
C VAL A 11 11.75 20.54 -6.82
N PHE A 12 10.91 20.69 -7.82
CA PHE A 12 11.27 20.35 -9.18
C PHE A 12 12.11 21.51 -9.75
N GLU A 13 13.38 21.24 -10.05
CA GLU A 13 14.40 22.24 -10.38
C GLU A 13 14.75 22.32 -11.88
N ALA A 14 14.04 21.60 -12.74
CA ALA A 14 14.33 21.64 -14.18
C ALA A 14 13.76 22.90 -14.84
N ASP A 15 14.55 23.48 -15.75
CA ASP A 15 14.11 24.59 -16.57
C ASP A 15 12.97 24.18 -17.52
N ALA A 16 12.02 25.10 -17.77
CA ALA A 16 10.84 24.82 -18.59
C ALA A 16 11.21 24.46 -20.03
N GLN A 17 12.23 25.12 -20.61
CA GLN A 17 12.71 24.84 -21.96
C GLN A 17 13.39 23.46 -22.03
N VAL A 18 14.16 23.09 -21.00
CA VAL A 18 14.75 21.75 -20.86
C VAL A 18 13.65 20.68 -20.86
N MET A 19 12.57 20.91 -20.11
CA MET A 19 11.46 19.95 -20.03
C MET A 19 10.64 19.86 -21.32
N ALA A 20 10.38 20.98 -22.00
CA ALA A 20 9.72 20.97 -23.30
C ALA A 20 10.52 20.17 -24.34
N LEU A 21 11.84 20.38 -24.40
CA LEU A 21 12.71 19.61 -25.29
C LEU A 21 12.83 18.14 -24.88
N THR A 22 12.75 17.85 -23.58
CA THR A 22 12.70 16.46 -23.09
C THR A 22 11.42 15.77 -23.54
N ALA A 23 10.27 16.45 -23.49
CA ALA A 23 8.99 15.94 -23.99
C ALA A 23 9.05 15.66 -25.50
N VAL A 24 9.63 16.56 -26.30
CA VAL A 24 9.86 16.35 -27.74
C VAL A 24 10.73 15.12 -27.99
N GLY A 25 11.82 14.96 -27.25
CA GLY A 25 12.68 13.77 -27.36
C GLY A 25 11.97 12.48 -26.98
N TRP A 26 11.09 12.54 -25.98
CA TRP A 26 10.28 11.40 -25.55
C TRP A 26 9.27 10.97 -26.62
N ASP A 27 8.56 11.93 -27.21
CA ASP A 27 7.60 11.64 -28.29
C ASP A 27 8.32 11.11 -29.55
N ALA A 28 9.44 11.70 -29.94
CA ALA A 28 10.26 11.20 -31.05
C ALA A 28 10.74 9.76 -30.83
N PHE A 29 11.11 9.42 -29.60
CA PHE A 29 11.47 8.05 -29.22
C PHE A 29 10.29 7.08 -29.36
N LEU A 30 9.10 7.48 -28.90
CA LEU A 30 7.88 6.68 -29.02
C LEU A 30 7.50 6.44 -30.48
N GLU A 31 7.57 7.47 -31.32
CA GLU A 31 7.31 7.39 -32.76
C GLU A 31 8.27 6.41 -33.43
N ARG A 32 9.57 6.50 -33.14
CA ARG A 32 10.59 5.64 -33.75
C ARG A 32 10.45 4.18 -33.33
N LYS A 33 10.01 3.92 -32.10
CA LYS A 33 9.70 2.57 -31.60
C LYS A 33 8.38 2.00 -32.13
N GLY A 34 7.50 2.84 -32.68
CA GLY A 34 6.22 2.45 -33.27
C GLY A 34 5.11 2.10 -32.28
N SER A 35 5.43 1.84 -31.01
CA SER A 35 4.42 1.68 -29.95
C SER A 35 4.98 1.93 -28.56
N THR A 36 4.11 2.37 -27.64
CA THR A 36 4.41 2.53 -26.21
C THR A 36 4.89 1.23 -25.56
N GLY A 37 4.31 0.09 -25.95
CA GLY A 37 4.71 -1.23 -25.45
C GLY A 37 6.13 -1.61 -25.87
N ALA A 38 6.45 -1.47 -27.16
CA ALA A 38 7.79 -1.77 -27.66
C ALA A 38 8.87 -0.86 -27.05
N ALA A 39 8.55 0.44 -26.89
CA ALA A 39 9.43 1.40 -26.23
C ALA A 39 9.69 1.05 -24.77
N GLY A 40 8.64 0.75 -24.01
CA GLY A 40 8.76 0.35 -22.61
C GLY A 40 9.52 -0.98 -22.45
N GLN A 41 9.24 -1.97 -23.28
CA GLN A 41 9.96 -3.25 -23.26
C GLN A 41 11.45 -3.07 -23.59
N ALA A 42 11.82 -2.17 -24.50
CA ALA A 42 13.22 -1.87 -24.78
C ALA A 42 13.95 -1.32 -23.55
N ILE A 43 13.32 -0.39 -22.82
CA ILE A 43 13.87 0.18 -21.57
C ILE A 43 14.01 -0.91 -20.50
N PHE A 44 12.95 -1.67 -20.23
CA PHE A 44 12.99 -2.72 -19.20
C PHE A 44 13.97 -3.84 -19.57
N LYS A 45 14.12 -4.16 -20.86
CA LYS A 45 15.12 -5.10 -21.33
C LYS A 45 16.54 -4.61 -21.01
N ASP A 46 16.85 -3.34 -21.30
CA ASP A 46 18.15 -2.76 -20.95
C ASP A 46 18.39 -2.77 -19.44
N ILE A 47 17.40 -2.32 -18.63
CA ILE A 47 17.48 -2.34 -17.16
C ILE A 47 17.82 -3.73 -16.65
N PHE A 48 17.10 -4.74 -17.13
CA PHE A 48 17.25 -6.12 -16.68
C PHE A 48 18.49 -6.83 -17.21
N GLN A 49 19.13 -6.28 -18.24
CA GLN A 49 20.41 -6.74 -18.76
C GLN A 49 21.58 -6.10 -18.01
N SER A 50 21.49 -4.81 -17.70
CA SER A 50 22.53 -4.13 -16.92
C SER A 50 22.45 -4.47 -15.43
N GLU A 51 21.25 -4.60 -14.88
CA GLU A 51 21.00 -4.81 -13.45
C GLU A 51 19.99 -5.95 -13.22
N PRO A 52 20.44 -7.22 -13.27
CA PRO A 52 19.55 -8.38 -13.17
C PRO A 52 18.74 -8.45 -11.87
N MET A 53 19.28 -7.92 -10.76
CA MET A 53 18.61 -7.89 -9.45
C MET A 53 17.29 -7.10 -9.47
N MET A 54 17.15 -6.14 -10.39
CA MET A 54 15.93 -5.34 -10.52
C MET A 54 14.73 -6.20 -10.91
N LYS A 55 14.93 -7.37 -11.54
CA LYS A 55 13.83 -8.27 -11.94
C LYS A 55 12.98 -8.73 -10.75
N GLU A 56 13.58 -8.90 -9.57
CA GLU A 56 12.89 -9.39 -8.38
C GLU A 56 11.80 -8.43 -7.89
N LEU A 57 11.92 -7.14 -8.23
CA LEU A 57 10.95 -6.11 -7.88
C LEU A 57 9.69 -6.13 -8.77
N PHE A 58 9.73 -6.80 -9.93
CA PHE A 58 8.65 -6.79 -10.92
C PHE A 58 7.98 -8.16 -11.04
N LYS A 59 6.77 -8.27 -10.48
CA LYS A 59 5.95 -9.48 -10.57
C LYS A 59 5.17 -9.61 -11.89
N LYS A 60 4.98 -8.50 -12.61
CA LYS A 60 4.20 -8.39 -13.84
C LYS A 60 4.90 -7.42 -14.78
N ASP A 61 4.66 -7.55 -16.08
CA ASP A 61 5.06 -6.53 -17.04
C ASP A 61 4.28 -5.24 -16.76
N ILE A 62 5.00 -4.17 -16.42
CA ILE A 62 4.45 -2.84 -16.17
C ILE A 62 4.97 -1.81 -17.17
N SER A 63 5.66 -2.25 -18.23
CA SER A 63 6.35 -1.38 -19.20
C SER A 63 5.43 -0.28 -19.75
N VAL A 64 4.24 -0.64 -20.23
CA VAL A 64 3.25 0.33 -20.74
C VAL A 64 2.83 1.33 -19.67
N ARG A 65 2.56 0.87 -18.43
CA ARG A 65 2.15 1.76 -17.33
C ARG A 65 3.27 2.72 -16.95
N PHE A 66 4.50 2.25 -16.93
CA PHE A 66 5.68 3.08 -16.70
C PHE A 66 5.78 4.19 -17.75
N MET A 67 5.67 3.83 -19.04
CA MET A 67 5.73 4.81 -20.13
C MET A 67 4.62 5.85 -20.04
N MET A 68 3.39 5.42 -19.72
CA MET A 68 2.27 6.34 -19.49
C MET A 68 2.50 7.24 -18.27
N GLY A 69 3.10 6.71 -17.19
CA GLY A 69 3.44 7.49 -16.00
C GLY A 69 4.44 8.60 -16.31
N VAL A 70 5.51 8.29 -17.06
CA VAL A 70 6.48 9.31 -17.50
C VAL A 70 5.82 10.36 -18.39
N LYS A 71 5.02 9.94 -19.38
CA LYS A 71 4.30 10.86 -20.27
C LYS A 71 3.37 11.79 -19.48
N LEU A 72 2.62 11.25 -18.53
CA LEU A 72 1.70 12.01 -17.68
C LEU A 72 2.41 13.09 -16.86
N LEU A 73 3.67 12.86 -16.45
CA LEU A 73 4.46 13.86 -15.75
C LEU A 73 5.06 14.89 -16.72
N LEU A 74 5.56 14.45 -17.88
CA LEU A 74 6.05 15.33 -18.93
C LEU A 74 4.96 16.29 -19.41
N GLU A 75 3.71 15.85 -19.53
CA GLU A 75 2.59 16.73 -19.92
C GLU A 75 2.25 17.81 -18.88
N ALA A 76 2.62 17.60 -17.61
CA ALA A 76 2.30 18.53 -16.52
C ALA A 76 3.47 19.46 -16.16
N HIS A 77 4.59 19.41 -16.90
CA HIS A 77 5.81 20.13 -16.54
C HIS A 77 5.64 21.66 -16.44
N GLU A 78 4.72 22.25 -17.21
CA GLU A 78 4.44 23.69 -17.18
C GLU A 78 3.70 24.14 -15.91
N ASN A 79 2.94 23.22 -15.29
CA ASN A 79 2.13 23.50 -14.10
C ASN A 79 2.64 22.70 -12.90
N ARG A 80 3.47 23.35 -12.08
CA ARG A 80 4.09 22.72 -10.91
C ARG A 80 3.10 22.15 -9.90
N ALA A 81 1.95 22.80 -9.69
CA ALA A 81 0.94 22.30 -8.76
C ALA A 81 0.32 20.99 -9.27
N GLU A 82 0.05 20.94 -10.57
CA GLU A 82 -0.46 19.74 -11.24
C GLU A 82 0.58 18.62 -11.31
N LEU A 83 1.85 18.96 -11.59
CA LEU A 83 2.96 18.02 -11.56
C LEU A 83 3.10 17.36 -10.19
N GLY A 84 3.04 18.15 -9.11
CA GLY A 84 3.10 17.65 -7.74
C GLY A 84 1.96 16.66 -7.45
N LEU A 85 0.72 17.04 -7.76
CA LEU A 85 -0.46 16.19 -7.56
C LEU A 85 -0.36 14.87 -8.34
N ARG A 86 0.06 14.93 -9.61
CA ARG A 86 0.27 13.76 -10.47
C ARG A 86 1.39 12.86 -9.94
N ALA A 87 2.49 13.46 -9.48
CA ALA A 87 3.63 12.76 -8.90
C ALA A 87 3.26 12.03 -7.60
N GLU A 88 2.54 12.69 -6.69
CA GLU A 88 2.05 12.09 -5.44
C GLU A 88 1.11 10.91 -5.71
N LYS A 89 0.20 11.05 -6.67
CA LYS A 89 -0.69 9.95 -7.06
C LYS A 89 0.08 8.72 -7.56
N LEU A 90 1.12 8.91 -8.35
CA LEU A 90 2.00 7.83 -8.79
C LEU A 90 2.86 7.28 -7.65
N ALA A 91 3.34 8.14 -6.75
CA ALA A 91 4.13 7.75 -5.60
C ALA A 91 3.37 6.83 -4.63
N LEU A 92 2.07 7.06 -4.43
CA LEU A 92 1.23 6.18 -3.62
C LEU A 92 1.22 4.73 -4.15
N GLN A 93 1.24 4.55 -5.47
CA GLN A 93 1.30 3.22 -6.09
C GLN A 93 2.63 2.50 -5.81
N HIS A 94 3.66 3.23 -5.40
CA HIS A 94 4.98 2.71 -5.07
C HIS A 94 5.21 2.61 -3.56
N VAL A 95 4.23 2.92 -2.71
CA VAL A 95 4.39 3.00 -1.24
C VAL A 95 4.94 1.70 -0.63
N SER A 96 4.56 0.54 -1.19
CA SER A 96 5.02 -0.77 -0.74
C SER A 96 6.48 -1.06 -1.10
N VAL A 97 7.04 -0.38 -2.10
CA VAL A 97 8.41 -0.57 -2.59
C VAL A 97 9.34 0.47 -1.96
N ALA A 98 10.46 0.01 -1.39
CA ALA A 98 11.46 0.91 -0.82
C ALA A 98 12.34 1.48 -1.95
N MET A 99 11.96 2.64 -2.48
CA MET A 99 12.71 3.28 -3.55
C MET A 99 13.95 4.00 -3.00
N SER A 100 15.13 3.43 -3.24
CA SER A 100 16.43 4.06 -3.01
C SER A 100 16.93 4.86 -4.22
N ARG A 101 17.96 5.67 -4.01
CA ARG A 101 18.65 6.44 -5.08
C ARG A 101 19.21 5.54 -6.18
N PHE A 102 19.69 4.34 -5.82
CA PHE A 102 20.16 3.34 -6.77
C PHE A 102 19.11 3.02 -7.84
N HIS A 103 17.86 2.75 -7.44
CA HIS A 103 16.79 2.44 -8.40
C HIS A 103 16.58 3.58 -9.40
N VAL A 104 16.57 4.83 -8.92
CA VAL A 104 16.40 6.02 -9.77
C VAL A 104 17.55 6.13 -10.78
N ASP A 105 18.78 5.93 -10.34
CA ASP A 105 19.96 6.02 -11.20
C ASP A 105 19.98 4.94 -12.28
N VAL A 106 19.56 3.71 -11.96
CA VAL A 106 19.43 2.62 -12.95
C VAL A 106 18.42 3.00 -14.03
N PHE A 107 17.22 3.45 -13.65
CA PHE A 107 16.20 3.87 -14.61
C PHE A 107 16.66 5.05 -15.47
N LYS A 108 17.30 6.06 -14.85
CA LYS A 108 17.85 7.22 -15.57
C LYS A 108 18.86 6.79 -16.63
N LEU A 109 19.84 5.98 -16.25
CA LEU A 109 20.90 5.52 -17.16
C LEU A 109 20.34 4.68 -18.31
N SER A 110 19.42 3.76 -18.01
CA SER A 110 18.81 2.91 -19.03
C SER A 110 17.93 3.68 -20.01
N ILE A 111 17.11 4.63 -19.53
CA ILE A 111 16.30 5.46 -20.42
C ILE A 111 17.18 6.26 -21.36
N VAL A 112 18.17 6.99 -20.83
CA VAL A 112 19.07 7.80 -21.67
C VAL A 112 19.81 6.92 -22.67
N ARG A 113 20.32 5.75 -22.25
CA ARG A 113 21.02 4.82 -23.15
C ARG A 113 20.13 4.32 -24.28
N VAL A 114 18.92 3.87 -23.96
CA VAL A 114 17.98 3.32 -24.95
C VAL A 114 17.51 4.42 -25.91
N VAL A 115 17.18 5.61 -25.41
CA VAL A 115 16.76 6.72 -26.27
C VAL A 115 17.92 7.18 -27.17
N GLN A 116 19.14 7.29 -26.63
CA GLN A 116 20.33 7.64 -27.42
C GLN A 116 20.65 6.60 -28.49
N ALA A 117 20.51 5.30 -28.19
CA ALA A 117 20.73 4.23 -29.17
C ALA A 117 19.74 4.28 -30.34
N GLU A 118 18.53 4.79 -30.11
CA GLU A 118 17.46 4.83 -31.10
C GLU A 118 17.42 6.12 -31.89
N LEU A 119 17.59 7.26 -31.23
CA LEU A 119 17.55 8.57 -31.88
C LEU A 119 18.91 8.99 -32.44
N GLY A 120 20.02 8.53 -31.86
CA GLY A 120 21.36 8.95 -32.27
C GLY A 120 21.52 10.47 -32.13
N ASP A 121 22.01 11.11 -33.19
CA ASP A 121 22.19 12.57 -33.25
C ASP A 121 20.87 13.36 -33.23
N ALA A 122 19.73 12.68 -33.44
CA ALA A 122 18.41 13.32 -33.34
C ALA A 122 17.92 13.47 -31.89
N MET A 123 18.63 12.94 -30.89
CA MET A 123 18.28 13.13 -29.49
C MET A 123 18.52 14.60 -29.09
N PRO A 124 17.52 15.31 -28.54
CA PRO A 124 17.73 16.67 -28.05
C PRO A 124 18.84 16.70 -26.99
N ALA A 125 19.80 17.62 -27.12
CA ALA A 125 20.91 17.76 -26.18
C ALA A 125 20.49 17.82 -24.69
N PRO A 126 19.42 18.54 -24.29
CA PRO A 126 19.00 18.60 -22.88
C PRO A 126 18.13 17.43 -22.44
N PHE A 127 17.84 16.44 -23.30
CA PHE A 127 16.96 15.32 -22.97
C PHE A 127 17.44 14.54 -21.72
N SER A 128 18.74 14.26 -21.65
CA SER A 128 19.33 13.49 -20.55
C SER A 128 19.23 14.23 -19.21
N GLU A 129 19.38 15.54 -19.23
CA GLU A 129 19.23 16.42 -18.08
C GLU A 129 17.78 16.45 -17.59
N GLY A 130 16.83 16.73 -18.48
CA GLY A 130 15.42 16.86 -18.11
C GLY A 130 14.81 15.55 -17.62
N ILE A 131 15.09 14.41 -18.28
CA ILE A 131 14.60 13.11 -17.80
C ILE A 131 15.26 12.74 -16.46
N GLY A 132 16.53 13.08 -16.28
CA GLY A 132 17.26 12.87 -15.03
C GLY A 132 16.62 13.66 -13.88
N ALA A 133 16.37 14.94 -14.08
CA ALA A 133 15.71 15.81 -13.10
C ALA A 133 14.31 15.29 -12.74
N LEU A 134 13.52 14.87 -13.76
CA LEU A 134 12.19 14.32 -13.54
C LEU A 134 12.21 13.05 -12.69
N LEU A 135 13.12 12.11 -12.98
CA LEU A 135 13.22 10.87 -12.22
C LEU A 135 13.76 11.08 -10.80
N VAL A 136 14.69 12.01 -10.60
CA VAL A 136 15.18 12.39 -9.26
C VAL A 136 14.05 12.98 -8.43
N PHE A 137 13.28 13.91 -9.01
CA PHE A 137 12.10 14.46 -8.36
C PHE A 137 11.11 13.35 -7.98
N MET A 138 10.75 12.47 -8.90
CA MET A 138 9.86 11.34 -8.63
C MET A 138 10.38 10.41 -7.53
N GLY A 139 11.69 10.13 -7.53
CA GLY A 139 12.34 9.37 -6.47
C GLY A 139 12.20 10.01 -5.08
N SER A 140 12.32 11.34 -5.01
CA SER A 140 12.11 12.09 -3.77
C SER A 140 10.64 12.10 -3.34
N VAL A 141 9.69 12.30 -4.26
CA VAL A 141 8.24 12.24 -3.95
C VAL A 141 7.85 10.86 -3.42
N CYS A 142 8.35 9.78 -4.01
CA CYS A 142 8.06 8.42 -3.56
C CYS A 142 8.62 8.13 -2.16
N ARG A 143 9.83 8.61 -1.86
CA ARG A 143 10.43 8.45 -0.51
C ARG A 143 9.63 9.22 0.53
N SER A 144 9.30 10.48 0.26
CA SER A 144 8.49 11.32 1.17
C SER A 144 7.09 10.74 1.38
N THR A 145 6.42 10.32 0.30
CA THR A 145 5.10 9.66 0.38
C THR A 145 5.16 8.38 1.21
N ARG A 146 6.22 7.57 1.03
CA ARG A 146 6.42 6.37 1.85
C ARG A 146 6.63 6.70 3.31
N GLN A 147 7.47 7.68 3.66
CA GLN A 147 7.66 8.10 5.05
C GLN A 147 6.33 8.52 5.70
N LEU A 148 5.47 9.21 4.96
CA LEU A 148 4.19 9.69 5.48
C LEU A 148 3.15 8.58 5.68
N TYR A 149 3.08 7.60 4.76
CA TYR A 149 1.99 6.63 4.73
C TYR A 149 2.37 5.21 5.15
N LYS A 150 3.66 4.86 5.21
CA LYS A 150 4.12 3.49 5.44
C LYS A 150 3.54 2.88 6.72
N ASN A 151 3.61 3.60 7.84
CA ASN A 151 3.13 3.07 9.13
C ASN A 151 1.63 2.78 9.08
N ARG A 152 0.84 3.67 8.45
CA ARG A 152 -0.60 3.48 8.27
C ARG A 152 -0.92 2.26 7.41
N PHE A 153 -0.17 2.06 6.33
CA PHE A 153 -0.31 0.87 5.47
C PHE A 153 0.10 -0.41 6.19
N ASP A 154 1.16 -0.38 6.99
CA ASP A 154 1.64 -1.52 7.75
C ASP A 154 0.62 -1.92 8.83
N ILE A 155 0.08 -0.94 9.57
CA ILE A 155 -1.00 -1.15 10.55
C ILE A 155 -2.25 -1.71 9.87
N LEU A 156 -2.68 -1.11 8.75
CA LEU A 156 -3.87 -1.57 8.02
C LEU A 156 -3.68 -3.02 7.55
N SER A 157 -2.53 -3.32 6.95
CA SER A 157 -2.22 -4.64 6.43
C SER A 157 -2.06 -5.70 7.53
N SER A 158 -1.43 -5.35 8.65
CA SER A 158 -1.22 -6.27 9.78
C SER A 158 -2.54 -6.54 10.50
N SER A 159 -3.32 -5.50 10.79
CA SER A 159 -4.63 -5.60 11.44
C SER A 159 -5.59 -6.43 10.60
N TRP A 160 -5.57 -6.25 9.28
CA TRP A 160 -6.43 -7.01 8.39
C TRP A 160 -6.06 -8.50 8.30
N LYS A 161 -4.77 -8.84 8.39
CA LYS A 161 -4.35 -10.24 8.48
C LYS A 161 -4.87 -10.93 9.74
N ILE A 162 -4.90 -10.23 10.87
CA ILE A 162 -5.50 -10.74 12.12
C ILE A 162 -7.00 -10.97 11.92
N VAL A 163 -7.69 -9.97 11.35
CA VAL A 163 -9.12 -10.02 11.05
C VAL A 163 -9.50 -11.24 10.21
N LYS A 164 -8.67 -11.61 9.22
CA LYS A 164 -8.87 -12.78 8.34
C LYS A 164 -8.53 -14.13 8.98
N GLY A 165 -8.20 -14.19 10.27
CA GLY A 165 -7.92 -15.44 10.99
C GLY A 165 -6.42 -15.70 11.24
N GLY A 166 -5.55 -14.68 11.07
CA GLY A 166 -4.20 -14.73 11.62
C GLY A 166 -4.24 -14.73 13.16
N HIS A 167 -3.27 -15.38 13.81
CA HIS A 167 -3.11 -15.27 15.26
C HIS A 167 -3.10 -13.79 15.67
N ALA A 168 -3.86 -13.43 16.71
CA ALA A 168 -3.88 -12.08 17.25
C ALA A 168 -2.45 -11.61 17.54
N LEU A 169 -2.10 -10.40 17.09
CA LEU A 169 -0.86 -9.76 17.50
C LEU A 169 -0.91 -9.58 19.02
N ASP A 170 0.20 -9.86 19.69
CA ASP A 170 0.36 -9.54 21.11
C ASP A 170 0.22 -8.01 21.31
N GLU A 171 -0.31 -7.58 22.46
CA GLU A 171 -0.47 -6.15 22.81
C GLU A 171 0.88 -5.41 22.70
N THR A 172 1.99 -6.10 22.97
CA THR A 172 3.35 -5.56 22.78
C THR A 172 3.68 -5.26 21.32
N GLN A 173 3.20 -6.05 20.37
CA GLN A 173 3.43 -5.85 18.93
C GLN A 173 2.57 -4.70 18.39
N VAL A 174 1.31 -4.60 18.83
CA VAL A 174 0.43 -3.47 18.47
C VAL A 174 0.98 -2.17 19.04
N ARG A 175 1.47 -2.19 20.29
CA ARG A 175 2.05 -1.03 20.95
C ARG A 175 3.36 -0.59 20.29
N ALA A 176 4.23 -1.51 19.91
CA ALA A 176 5.45 -1.17 19.15
C ALA A 176 5.14 -0.51 17.80
N MET A 177 4.08 -0.93 17.10
CA MET A 177 3.67 -0.30 15.83
C MET A 177 3.07 1.10 16.01
N LEU A 178 2.51 1.41 17.18
CA LEU A 178 1.94 2.72 17.52
C LEU A 178 2.98 3.67 18.14
N GLU A 179 3.99 3.14 18.84
CA GLU A 179 5.08 3.93 19.44
C GLU A 179 6.11 4.42 18.40
N ASP A 180 6.19 3.76 17.24
CA ASP A 180 7.00 4.18 16.07
C ASP A 180 6.42 5.43 15.36
N GLU A 181 5.25 5.94 15.79
CA GLU A 181 4.65 7.18 15.31
C GLU A 181 5.34 8.43 15.91
N ASN A 182 6.28 8.26 16.85
CA ASN A 182 6.91 9.35 17.61
C ASN A 182 8.46 9.34 17.64
N GLY A 183 9.13 8.49 16.84
CA GLY A 183 10.59 8.33 16.89
C GLY A 183 11.28 8.38 15.52
N GLU A 184 11.97 9.47 15.21
CA GLU A 184 13.09 9.45 14.27
C GLU A 184 14.28 8.72 14.90
N GLN A 185 14.75 7.62 14.29
CA GLN A 185 16.16 7.46 13.89
C GLN A 185 16.46 6.12 13.20
N ASP A 186 17.21 6.24 12.10
CA ASP A 186 18.00 5.18 11.47
C ASP A 186 18.75 4.32 12.49
N SER A 187 18.63 2.99 12.38
CA SER A 187 19.81 2.12 12.49
C SER A 187 19.51 0.71 11.97
N GLU A 188 20.44 0.25 11.15
CA GLU A 188 20.59 -1.09 10.61
C GLU A 188 20.63 -2.15 11.73
N SER A 189 19.96 -3.28 11.49
CA SER A 189 20.22 -4.52 12.23
C SER A 189 21.22 -5.36 11.41
N PRO A 190 22.07 -6.19 12.06
CA PRO A 190 21.62 -7.58 12.18
C PRO A 190 21.98 -8.30 13.49
N ALA A 191 20.97 -9.06 13.95
CA ALA A 191 21.03 -10.43 14.48
C ALA A 191 22.03 -10.82 15.59
N SER A 192 21.49 -11.31 16.71
CA SER A 192 21.83 -12.66 17.19
C SER A 192 20.74 -13.26 18.11
N VAL A 193 20.72 -14.58 18.10
CA VAL A 193 19.73 -15.54 18.60
C VAL A 193 20.06 -15.97 20.04
N ALA A 194 19.05 -16.16 20.91
CA ALA A 194 18.90 -17.37 21.76
C ALA A 194 17.76 -17.28 22.81
N ARG A 195 16.74 -18.15 22.60
CA ARG A 195 15.98 -19.08 23.49
C ARG A 195 15.62 -18.79 24.99
N PRO A 196 14.57 -19.48 25.50
CA PRO A 196 13.72 -19.06 26.62
C PRO A 196 14.01 -19.79 27.94
N GLU A 197 13.55 -19.23 29.06
CA GLU A 197 13.35 -19.96 30.32
C GLU A 197 11.99 -19.65 30.95
N GLU A 198 11.22 -20.72 31.15
CA GLU A 198 10.13 -20.81 32.11
C GLU A 198 10.65 -20.62 33.54
N THR A 199 9.92 -19.90 34.40
CA THR A 199 9.84 -20.28 35.81
C THR A 199 8.49 -19.89 36.42
N ASN A 200 7.75 -20.94 36.76
CA ASN A 200 6.58 -21.00 37.61
C ASN A 200 6.94 -20.69 39.08
N LYS A 201 6.12 -19.91 39.82
CA LYS A 201 5.91 -20.02 41.29
C LYS A 201 4.79 -19.11 41.84
N ARG A 202 3.59 -19.68 41.95
CA ARG A 202 2.81 -19.96 43.19
C ARG A 202 2.72 -18.93 44.35
N GLY A 203 1.48 -18.57 44.69
CA GLY A 203 0.95 -18.25 46.04
C GLY A 203 -0.53 -17.78 45.94
N LYS A 204 -1.59 -18.54 46.29
CA LYS A 204 -2.19 -18.87 47.62
C LYS A 204 -2.44 -17.62 48.49
N GLU A 205 -3.59 -17.29 49.10
CA GLU A 205 -4.89 -17.88 49.52
C GLU A 205 -5.88 -16.66 49.67
N ALA A 206 -7.23 -16.70 49.83
CA ALA A 206 -8.09 -17.52 50.69
C ALA A 206 -9.61 -17.31 50.44
N ALA A 207 -10.40 -18.30 50.91
CA ALA A 207 -11.80 -18.26 51.39
C ALA A 207 -12.96 -18.13 50.36
N ALA A 208 -14.06 -18.88 50.40
CA ALA A 208 -14.62 -19.92 51.28
C ALA A 208 -15.72 -20.69 50.49
N PRO A 209 -16.18 -21.89 50.92
CA PRO A 209 -17.13 -22.72 50.18
C PRO A 209 -18.59 -22.44 50.58
N THR A 210 -19.50 -22.35 49.61
CA THR A 210 -20.95 -22.25 49.89
C THR A 210 -21.76 -23.15 48.94
N ASN A 211 -22.15 -24.31 49.48
CA ASN A 211 -23.40 -25.06 49.28
C ASN A 211 -24.07 -25.07 47.88
N GLU A 212 -23.70 -26.06 47.06
CA GLU A 212 -24.40 -26.45 45.83
C GLU A 212 -25.50 -27.50 46.08
N ALA A 213 -26.55 -27.18 46.84
CA ALA A 213 -27.63 -28.15 47.09
C ALA A 213 -29.06 -27.64 46.86
N ASN A 214 -29.28 -26.42 46.36
CA ASN A 214 -30.63 -25.93 46.05
C ASN A 214 -30.65 -24.87 44.92
N MET A 215 -30.38 -25.30 43.69
CA MET A 215 -30.69 -24.50 42.49
C MET A 215 -31.74 -25.22 41.64
N SER A 216 -32.82 -24.50 41.32
CA SER A 216 -33.94 -24.98 40.53
C SER A 216 -33.51 -25.42 39.13
N HIS A 217 -34.23 -26.40 38.58
CA HIS A 217 -33.97 -27.01 37.28
C HIS A 217 -34.06 -26.01 36.11
N GLU A 218 -34.76 -24.88 36.31
CA GLU A 218 -34.86 -23.75 35.35
C GLU A 218 -33.58 -22.89 35.30
N ALA A 219 -32.90 -22.68 36.43
CA ALA A 219 -31.63 -21.93 36.45
C ALA A 219 -30.49 -22.72 35.78
N ARG A 220 -30.57 -24.05 35.83
CA ARG A 220 -29.59 -24.96 35.25
C ARG A 220 -29.75 -25.12 33.72
N THR A 221 -30.98 -25.08 33.22
CA THR A 221 -31.28 -25.06 31.77
C THR A 221 -30.95 -23.72 31.13
N ASN A 222 -31.14 -22.60 31.84
CA ASN A 222 -30.80 -21.28 31.31
C ASN A 222 -29.28 -21.03 31.28
N ARG A 223 -28.52 -21.57 32.24
CA ARG A 223 -27.05 -21.49 32.25
C ARG A 223 -26.41 -22.38 31.17
N MET A 224 -27.00 -23.54 30.84
CA MET A 224 -26.56 -24.39 29.74
C MET A 224 -26.73 -23.73 28.35
N ARG A 225 -27.78 -22.92 28.17
CA ARG A 225 -27.97 -22.16 26.92
C ARG A 225 -27.00 -21.00 26.74
N LEU A 226 -26.41 -20.50 27.83
CA LEU A 226 -25.42 -19.42 27.77
C LEU A 226 -23.99 -19.95 27.55
N SER A 227 -23.70 -21.18 27.97
CA SER A 227 -22.39 -21.82 27.80
C SER A 227 -22.12 -22.39 26.41
N ASP A 228 -23.16 -22.60 25.60
CA ASP A 228 -23.06 -22.99 24.19
C ASP A 228 -23.04 -21.78 23.24
N ILE A 229 -23.04 -20.55 23.78
CA ILE A 229 -22.80 -19.35 22.98
C ILE A 229 -21.33 -19.35 22.62
N GLN A 230 -21.03 -19.90 21.44
CA GLN A 230 -19.72 -19.86 20.82
C GLN A 230 -19.37 -18.37 20.63
N VAL A 231 -18.66 -17.80 21.60
CA VAL A 231 -18.23 -16.40 21.54
C VAL A 231 -17.33 -16.25 20.32
N PRO A 232 -17.72 -15.46 19.31
CA PRO A 232 -16.91 -15.25 18.13
C PRO A 232 -15.50 -14.79 18.49
N ARG A 233 -14.49 -15.41 17.89
CA ARG A 233 -13.07 -15.08 18.14
C ARG A 233 -12.42 -14.38 16.97
N THR A 234 -13.05 -14.43 15.81
CA THR A 234 -12.59 -13.70 14.61
C THR A 234 -13.53 -12.56 14.28
N TYR A 235 -13.03 -11.55 13.56
CA TYR A 235 -13.88 -10.45 13.10
C TYR A 235 -14.99 -10.95 12.16
N ASN A 236 -14.70 -11.92 11.30
CA ASN A 236 -15.71 -12.52 10.41
C ASN A 236 -16.85 -13.17 11.22
N GLU A 237 -16.50 -13.94 12.25
CA GLU A 237 -17.49 -14.53 13.16
C GLU A 237 -18.25 -13.45 13.94
N MET A 238 -17.58 -12.41 14.45
CA MET A 238 -18.24 -11.31 15.18
C MET A 238 -19.16 -10.50 14.28
N PHE A 239 -18.76 -10.24 13.04
CA PHE A 239 -19.57 -9.53 12.07
C PHE A 239 -20.83 -10.33 11.73
N ARG A 240 -20.70 -11.64 11.47
CA ARG A 240 -21.83 -12.54 11.22
C ARG A 240 -22.72 -12.73 12.45
N PHE A 241 -22.14 -12.76 13.64
CA PHE A 241 -22.89 -12.80 14.89
C PHE A 241 -23.71 -11.51 15.09
N ASN A 242 -23.11 -10.33 14.90
CA ASN A 242 -23.81 -9.05 14.98
C ASN A 242 -24.90 -8.93 13.90
N ALA A 243 -24.63 -9.42 12.70
CA ALA A 243 -25.62 -9.52 11.62
C ALA A 243 -26.81 -10.39 12.03
N SER A 244 -26.56 -11.56 12.61
CA SER A 244 -27.59 -12.47 13.10
C SER A 244 -28.42 -11.85 14.24
N VAL A 245 -27.77 -11.21 15.22
CA VAL A 245 -28.44 -10.50 16.33
C VAL A 245 -29.35 -9.37 15.83
N MET A 246 -28.97 -8.68 14.75
CA MET A 246 -29.79 -7.62 14.14
C MET A 246 -30.87 -8.15 13.18
N GLY A 247 -31.04 -9.48 13.07
CA GLY A 247 -32.03 -10.09 12.18
C GLY A 247 -31.67 -10.02 10.69
N PHE A 248 -30.38 -9.83 10.39
CA PHE A 248 -29.84 -9.87 9.03
C PHE A 248 -29.22 -11.23 8.66
N GLU A 249 -29.48 -12.26 9.47
CA GLU A 249 -29.06 -13.63 9.20
C GLU A 249 -29.54 -14.11 7.83
N GLY A 250 -28.63 -14.70 7.04
CA GLY A 250 -28.94 -15.22 5.70
C GLY A 250 -29.06 -14.16 4.59
N LYS A 251 -28.79 -12.88 4.85
CA LYS A 251 -28.75 -11.87 3.80
C LYS A 251 -27.37 -11.85 3.11
N ALA A 252 -27.33 -12.27 1.84
CA ALA A 252 -26.11 -12.36 1.03
C ALA A 252 -25.28 -11.06 1.00
N TRP A 253 -25.92 -9.90 1.11
CA TRP A 253 -25.24 -8.60 1.09
C TRP A 253 -24.21 -8.37 2.20
N MET A 254 -24.38 -9.03 3.35
CA MET A 254 -23.42 -8.96 4.44
C MET A 254 -22.09 -9.62 4.07
N ASP A 255 -22.14 -10.72 3.31
CA ASP A 255 -20.93 -11.38 2.80
C ASP A 255 -20.29 -10.53 1.69
N ASP A 256 -21.09 -9.91 0.81
CA ASP A 256 -20.60 -8.98 -0.23
C ASP A 256 -19.84 -7.78 0.38
N VAL A 257 -20.32 -7.26 1.52
CA VAL A 257 -19.64 -6.19 2.27
C VAL A 257 -18.29 -6.65 2.82
N LEU A 258 -18.22 -7.86 3.37
CA LEU A 258 -16.98 -8.42 3.89
C LEU A 258 -15.94 -8.67 2.79
N GLU A 259 -16.37 -9.19 1.64
CA GLU A 259 -15.51 -9.38 0.47
C GLU A 259 -15.00 -8.02 -0.05
N SER A 260 -15.89 -7.03 -0.15
CA SER A 260 -15.52 -5.67 -0.56
C SER A 260 -14.50 -5.02 0.39
N PHE A 261 -14.56 -5.31 1.69
CA PHE A 261 -13.53 -4.85 2.63
C PHE A 261 -12.17 -5.50 2.37
N ASP A 262 -12.13 -6.78 1.99
CA ASP A 262 -10.86 -7.43 1.63
C ASP A 262 -10.24 -6.79 0.40
N ASP A 263 -11.05 -6.54 -0.63
CA ASP A 263 -10.61 -5.89 -1.85
C ASP A 263 -10.16 -4.44 -1.62
N MET A 264 -10.88 -3.68 -0.77
CA MET A 264 -10.48 -2.32 -0.42
C MET A 264 -9.15 -2.28 0.34
N VAL A 265 -8.95 -3.16 1.32
CA VAL A 265 -7.71 -3.18 2.12
C VAL A 265 -6.52 -3.65 1.30
N THR A 266 -6.69 -4.68 0.48
CA THR A 266 -5.61 -5.19 -0.38
C THR A 266 -5.19 -4.19 -1.46
N ASN A 267 -6.12 -3.34 -1.92
CA ASN A 267 -5.87 -2.34 -2.95
C ASN A 267 -5.69 -0.90 -2.42
N ALA A 268 -5.58 -0.70 -1.11
CA ALA A 268 -5.52 0.62 -0.49
C ALA A 268 -4.34 1.50 -1.01
N ALA A 269 -3.27 0.87 -1.49
CA ALA A 269 -2.11 1.56 -2.09
C ALA A 269 -2.38 2.11 -3.51
N SER A 270 -3.49 1.73 -4.14
CA SER A 270 -3.90 2.21 -5.45
C SER A 270 -5.19 3.02 -5.33
N PRO A 271 -5.13 4.36 -5.26
CA PRO A 271 -6.32 5.20 -5.08
C PRO A 271 -7.40 4.98 -6.14
N THR A 272 -6.99 4.77 -7.40
CA THR A 272 -7.94 4.48 -8.48
C THR A 272 -8.67 3.17 -8.24
N ARG A 273 -7.94 2.11 -7.86
CA ARG A 273 -8.54 0.79 -7.62
C ARG A 273 -9.43 0.82 -6.38
N LEU A 274 -8.97 1.45 -5.30
CA LEU A 274 -9.77 1.65 -4.09
C LEU A 274 -11.09 2.37 -4.40
N GLN A 275 -11.06 3.40 -5.25
CA GLN A 275 -12.27 4.10 -5.67
C GLN A 275 -13.21 3.20 -6.50
N GLU A 276 -12.67 2.32 -7.35
CA GLU A 276 -13.47 1.31 -8.06
C GLU A 276 -14.15 0.36 -7.07
N GLU A 277 -13.43 -0.18 -6.08
CA GLU A 277 -14.01 -1.07 -5.07
C GLU A 277 -15.11 -0.39 -4.26
N CYS A 278 -14.91 0.88 -3.87
CA CYS A 278 -15.97 1.66 -3.22
C CYS A 278 -17.21 1.84 -4.11
N LYS A 279 -17.04 2.00 -5.43
CA LYS A 279 -18.15 2.11 -6.38
C LYS A 279 -18.86 0.77 -6.58
N VAL A 280 -18.11 -0.32 -6.68
CA VAL A 280 -18.68 -1.68 -6.79
C VAL A 280 -19.51 -1.97 -5.55
N LEU A 281 -18.99 -1.72 -4.34
CA LEU A 281 -19.74 -1.87 -3.11
C LEU A 281 -21.03 -1.01 -3.11
N ALA A 282 -20.94 0.26 -3.52
CA ALA A 282 -22.11 1.13 -3.61
C ALA A 282 -23.16 0.60 -4.59
N LEU A 283 -22.74 0.02 -5.72
CA LEU A 283 -23.62 -0.61 -6.69
C LEU A 283 -24.27 -1.89 -6.15
N CYS A 284 -23.50 -2.77 -5.50
CA CYS A 284 -24.01 -4.00 -4.88
C CYS A 284 -25.09 -3.69 -3.84
N LEU A 285 -24.80 -2.74 -2.94
CA LEU A 285 -25.76 -2.27 -1.94
C LEU A 285 -26.97 -1.56 -2.56
N GLY A 286 -26.78 -0.81 -3.64
CA GLY A 286 -27.84 -0.14 -4.39
C GLY A 286 -28.78 -1.12 -5.10
N LEU A 287 -28.24 -2.18 -5.70
CA LEU A 287 -29.01 -3.21 -6.41
C LEU A 287 -29.91 -3.99 -5.45
N GLN A 288 -29.44 -4.23 -4.23
CA GLN A 288 -30.20 -4.91 -3.18
C GLN A 288 -31.26 -4.01 -2.53
N ARG A 289 -31.14 -2.68 -2.64
CA ARG A 289 -32.17 -1.71 -2.24
C ARG A 289 -33.37 -1.65 -3.19
N GLY A 290 -33.27 -2.21 -4.40
CA GLY A 290 -34.41 -2.36 -5.32
C GLY A 290 -35.49 -3.35 -4.84
N GLY A 291 -35.28 -4.02 -3.69
CA GLY A 291 -36.20 -4.97 -3.07
C GLY A 291 -36.58 -4.63 -1.62
N TRP A 292 -36.62 -3.35 -1.24
CA TRP A 292 -37.18 -2.92 0.04
C TRP A 292 -38.63 -2.44 -0.19
N PRO A 293 -39.64 -2.97 0.53
CA PRO A 293 -41.02 -2.46 0.46
C PRO A 293 -41.16 -1.03 0.99
#